data_AF-A0A661KYB8-F1
#
_entry.id   AF-A0A661KYB8-F1
#
_cell.length_a   1.000
_cell.length_b   1.000
_cell.length_c   1.000
_cell.angle_alpha   90.00
_cell.angle_beta   90.00
_cell.angle_gamma   90.00
#
_symmetry.space_group_name_H-M   'P 1'
#
loop_
_entity.id
_entity.type
_entity.pdbx_description
1 polymer ?
#
loop_
_entity_poly.entity_id
_entity_poly.type
_entity_poly.pdbx_seq_one_letter_code
_entity_poly.pdbx_strand_id
1 'polypeptide(L)'
;MAPHKPIDRYRGRRTKPSYKKGIFYLLFLTAVAFYLLWIWNRIFIQPHHRFDFLSLSINGEIRKVLNGETILFHPMDRVKIVNISTDVPFNLYVRLFSKGVDITALRYEEKIILSLFSERDTYKRYRFRITVRFKNQDLGYVDCVVKPLFEDWLKKFDSIEDLDKKMDFLDKGFSLFPDQREGLINMKLDLAHAFQEKGIFKKAIKLYLELLEYPEQMEKDRLVSIYETLGYLYSEIKRYKDSIRYYELAIDMGDKDPEVYYNIHELYNIIGDKNRASYYLSKLLELKPEDVETRIELAKTLLEKGDIDRADKYISEALAIKPDYLEALVLKARILDKKGDKNRLIGIYEKILGLEPKNSTIIYNLAILEYELNNMNKSLAYLKDYIKENPKDKDAHELLFQIYRAKKMDDMAYKEAETLISINPRLTYPYYFIFSYLWPKGRCDEIIPLINKGIRYNPRDVSLRKYMVLCYLYKGKDALAIRQIRYILKLRPKDIATLLQLARLMEKRGDYSEALRIYKRIIKISPDNEEAQNGYLRLRLKGMEEKEVVE
;
A
#
# COMPACT_ATOMS: atom_id res chain seq x y z
N MET A 1 -93.04 -7.20 97.08
CA MET A 1 -91.72 -7.78 97.42
C MET A 1 -90.86 -6.66 98.00
N ALA A 2 -90.17 -6.92 99.11
CA ALA A 2 -89.10 -6.08 99.67
C ALA A 2 -87.71 -6.61 99.19
N PRO A 3 -86.55 -5.99 99.47
CA PRO A 3 -86.23 -4.82 100.33
C PRO A 3 -85.61 -3.65 99.49
N HIS A 4 -84.82 -2.65 99.94
CA HIS A 4 -84.13 -2.41 101.23
C HIS A 4 -83.91 -0.91 101.59
N LYS A 5 -82.67 -0.50 101.90
CA LYS A 5 -82.12 0.80 102.40
C LYS A 5 -80.58 0.82 102.07
N PRO A 6 -79.75 1.87 102.33
CA PRO A 6 -79.98 3.12 103.10
C PRO A 6 -79.44 4.46 102.53
N ILE A 7 -80.03 5.56 103.06
CA ILE A 7 -79.42 6.81 103.59
C ILE A 7 -77.92 7.11 103.28
N ASP A 8 -77.61 8.31 102.75
CA ASP A 8 -76.69 9.23 103.45
C ASP A 8 -76.84 10.74 103.12
N ARG A 9 -76.35 11.60 104.01
CA ARG A 9 -76.42 13.08 103.97
C ARG A 9 -75.13 13.68 103.40
N TYR A 10 -75.21 14.74 102.60
CA TYR A 10 -74.09 15.70 102.48
C TYR A 10 -74.52 17.18 102.57
N ARG A 11 -73.91 17.88 103.53
CA ARG A 11 -73.97 19.34 103.69
C ARG A 11 -73.00 20.01 102.72
N GLY A 12 -73.37 21.15 102.16
CA GLY A 12 -72.45 22.00 101.41
C GLY A 12 -71.32 22.57 102.28
N ARG A 13 -70.15 22.81 101.68
CA ARG A 13 -69.05 23.60 102.26
C ARG A 13 -68.43 24.52 101.20
N ARG A 14 -68.24 25.79 101.57
CA ARG A 14 -67.54 26.81 100.78
C ARG A 14 -66.11 26.36 100.46
N THR A 15 -65.68 26.55 99.22
CA THR A 15 -64.31 26.27 98.76
C THR A 15 -63.32 27.31 99.29
N LYS A 16 -62.28 26.88 100.01
CA LYS A 16 -61.10 27.70 100.33
C LYS A 16 -60.06 27.65 99.19
N PRO A 17 -59.17 28.66 99.04
CA PRO A 17 -58.15 28.67 97.98
C PRO A 17 -57.13 27.54 98.16
N SER A 18 -56.76 26.86 97.07
CA SER A 18 -55.82 25.72 97.13
C SER A 18 -54.36 26.16 97.15
N TYR A 19 -53.80 26.30 98.36
CA TYR A 19 -52.39 26.64 98.61
C TYR A 19 -51.39 25.68 97.93
N LYS A 20 -51.79 24.43 97.70
CA LYS A 20 -50.98 23.42 96.99
C LYS A 20 -50.69 23.77 95.53
N LYS A 21 -51.60 24.48 94.83
CA LYS A 21 -51.30 24.98 93.48
C LYS A 21 -50.20 26.05 93.51
N GLY A 22 -50.23 26.96 94.48
CA GLY A 22 -49.21 28.01 94.64
C GLY A 22 -47.81 27.45 94.84
N ILE A 23 -47.64 26.45 95.71
CA ILE A 23 -46.34 25.79 95.95
C ILE A 23 -45.88 25.02 94.70
N PHE A 24 -46.78 24.34 93.99
CA PHE A 24 -46.44 23.67 92.72
C PHE A 24 -45.99 24.68 91.66
N TYR A 25 -46.69 25.80 91.49
CA TYR A 25 -46.27 26.87 90.60
C TYR A 25 -44.94 27.50 91.02
N LEU A 26 -44.69 27.68 92.33
CA LEU A 26 -43.42 28.20 92.83
C LEU A 26 -42.26 27.24 92.52
N LEU A 27 -42.41 25.95 92.82
CA LEU A 27 -41.40 24.93 92.53
C LEU A 27 -41.16 24.79 91.02
N PHE A 28 -42.24 24.78 90.23
CA PHE A 28 -42.18 24.79 88.76
C PHE A 28 -41.46 26.04 88.24
N LEU A 29 -41.78 27.24 88.76
CA LEU A 29 -41.09 28.48 88.40
C LEU A 29 -39.62 28.48 88.81
N THR A 30 -39.26 27.92 89.97
CA THR A 30 -37.83 27.77 90.35
C THR A 30 -37.10 26.75 89.49
N ALA A 31 -37.74 25.65 89.09
CA ALA A 31 -37.15 24.68 88.18
C ALA A 31 -36.99 25.25 86.77
N VAL A 32 -37.99 26.00 86.28
CA VAL A 32 -37.92 26.76 85.03
C VAL A 32 -36.84 27.84 85.11
N ALA A 33 -36.71 28.55 86.23
CA ALA A 33 -35.65 29.56 86.42
C ALA A 33 -34.26 28.91 86.42
N PHE A 34 -34.05 27.80 87.13
CA PHE A 34 -32.79 27.03 87.08
C PHE A 34 -32.49 26.49 85.67
N TYR A 35 -33.52 26.02 84.95
CA TYR A 35 -33.38 25.52 83.58
C TYR A 35 -33.05 26.64 82.59
N LEU A 36 -33.68 27.81 82.71
CA LEU A 36 -33.35 29.02 81.96
C LEU A 36 -31.93 29.52 82.31
N LEU A 37 -31.53 29.48 83.57
CA LEU A 37 -30.17 29.82 84.00
C LEU A 37 -29.13 28.84 83.43
N TRP A 38 -29.46 27.55 83.37
CA TRP A 38 -28.63 26.51 82.77
C TRP A 38 -28.48 26.70 81.25
N ILE A 39 -29.58 27.00 80.54
CA ILE A 39 -29.56 27.39 79.12
C ILE A 39 -28.71 28.64 78.92
N TRP A 40 -28.89 29.67 79.75
CA TRP A 40 -28.16 30.94 79.65
C TRP A 40 -26.66 30.74 79.88
N ASN A 41 -26.28 29.98 80.91
CA ASN A 41 -24.89 29.61 81.19
C ASN A 41 -24.27 28.81 80.02
N ARG A 42 -25.01 27.82 79.48
CA ARG A 42 -24.60 27.06 78.28
C ARG A 42 -24.39 27.95 77.06
N ILE A 43 -25.26 28.94 76.79
CA ILE A 43 -25.21 29.76 75.57
C ILE A 43 -24.25 30.96 75.67
N PHE A 44 -23.99 31.49 76.88
CA PHE A 44 -23.25 32.75 77.05
C PHE A 44 -21.94 32.64 77.83
N ILE A 45 -21.69 31.57 78.59
CA ILE A 45 -20.55 31.46 79.50
C ILE A 45 -19.62 30.28 79.17
N GLN A 46 -20.12 29.20 78.53
CA GLN A 46 -19.22 28.12 78.11
C GLN A 46 -18.21 28.60 77.05
N PRO A 47 -16.90 28.33 77.22
CA PRO A 47 -15.86 28.89 76.37
C PRO A 47 -15.78 28.21 74.99
N HIS A 48 -16.13 26.92 74.91
CA HIS A 48 -16.02 26.11 73.71
C HIS A 48 -17.26 25.24 73.54
N HIS A 49 -17.85 25.29 72.35
CA HIS A 49 -18.92 24.41 71.89
C HIS A 49 -18.37 23.40 70.89
N ARG A 50 -19.06 22.27 70.72
CA ARG A 50 -18.67 21.25 69.75
C ARG A 50 -19.80 20.91 68.78
N PHE A 51 -19.39 20.64 67.55
CA PHE A 51 -20.23 20.01 66.53
C PHE A 51 -19.93 18.51 66.51
N ASP A 52 -20.95 17.66 66.66
CA ASP A 52 -20.80 16.20 66.65
C ASP A 52 -21.01 15.62 65.24
N PHE A 53 -22.15 15.93 64.61
CA PHE A 53 -22.54 15.39 63.30
C PHE A 53 -23.67 16.17 62.61
N LEU A 54 -23.72 16.06 61.28
CA LEU A 54 -24.78 16.54 60.39
C LEU A 54 -25.59 15.34 59.89
N SER A 55 -26.93 15.42 59.94
CA SER A 55 -27.81 14.43 59.29
C SER A 55 -28.38 15.01 58.01
N LEU A 56 -28.15 14.31 56.91
CA LEU A 56 -28.59 14.67 55.56
C LEU A 56 -29.55 13.61 55.04
N SER A 57 -30.71 14.00 54.55
CA SER A 57 -31.51 13.17 53.64
C SER A 57 -30.89 13.29 52.25
N ILE A 58 -30.61 12.17 51.61
CA ILE A 58 -30.05 12.07 50.26
C ILE A 58 -30.93 11.09 49.49
N ASN A 59 -31.68 11.59 48.51
CA ASN A 59 -32.69 10.82 47.76
C ASN A 59 -33.70 10.09 48.68
N GLY A 60 -34.01 10.68 49.84
CA GLY A 60 -34.88 10.10 50.87
C GLY A 60 -34.16 9.28 51.96
N GLU A 61 -32.92 8.85 51.75
CA GLU A 61 -32.14 8.11 52.78
C GLU A 61 -31.45 9.06 53.75
N ILE A 62 -31.60 8.85 55.07
CA ILE A 62 -30.90 9.65 56.07
C ILE A 62 -29.50 9.11 56.31
N ARG A 63 -28.48 9.88 55.94
CA ARG A 63 -27.07 9.63 56.26
C ARG A 63 -26.57 10.58 57.34
N LYS A 64 -25.72 10.05 58.22
CA LYS A 64 -25.06 10.77 59.31
C LYS A 64 -23.60 11.01 58.91
N VAL A 65 -23.14 12.25 58.98
CA VAL A 65 -21.78 12.67 58.64
C VAL A 65 -21.15 13.35 59.85
N LEU A 66 -20.03 12.82 60.34
CA LEU A 66 -19.36 13.30 61.54
C LEU A 66 -18.54 14.57 61.26
N ASN A 67 -18.15 15.27 62.32
CA ASN A 67 -17.25 16.43 62.23
C ASN A 67 -15.89 16.05 61.62
N GLY A 68 -15.50 16.72 60.54
CA GLY A 68 -14.28 16.48 59.78
C GLY A 68 -14.40 15.45 58.65
N GLU A 69 -15.52 14.74 58.52
CA GLU A 69 -15.70 13.77 57.44
C GLU A 69 -15.92 14.44 56.07
N THR A 70 -15.60 13.70 55.00
CA THR A 70 -15.94 14.05 53.62
C THR A 70 -17.09 13.17 53.13
N ILE A 71 -18.18 13.77 52.67
CA ILE A 71 -19.27 13.08 51.98
C ILE A 71 -19.21 13.28 50.47
N LEU A 72 -19.50 12.20 49.73
CA LEU A 72 -19.66 12.19 48.27
C LEU A 72 -21.14 12.34 47.91
N PHE A 73 -21.42 13.17 46.89
CA PHE A 73 -22.73 13.25 46.23
C PHE A 73 -22.59 13.03 44.73
N HIS A 74 -23.59 12.39 44.14
CA HIS A 74 -23.85 12.46 42.71
C HIS A 74 -24.50 13.83 42.37
N PRO A 75 -24.23 14.49 41.23
CA PRO A 75 -24.75 15.83 40.93
C PRO A 75 -26.28 15.92 40.91
N MET A 76 -26.95 14.82 40.59
CA MET A 76 -28.43 14.74 40.57
C MET A 76 -29.05 14.37 41.92
N ASP A 77 -28.24 14.14 42.97
CA ASP A 77 -28.75 13.82 44.31
C ASP A 77 -29.62 14.94 44.84
N ARG A 78 -30.80 14.58 45.35
CA ARG A 78 -31.69 15.45 46.11
C ARG A 78 -31.25 15.43 47.56
N VAL A 79 -30.85 16.58 48.10
CA VAL A 79 -30.27 16.70 49.44
C VAL A 79 -31.10 17.64 50.30
N LYS A 80 -31.33 17.26 51.56
CA LYS A 80 -31.93 18.09 52.60
C LYS A 80 -31.21 17.90 53.93
N ILE A 81 -30.97 18.98 54.67
CA ILE A 81 -30.39 18.93 56.01
C ILE A 81 -31.51 18.66 57.02
N VAL A 82 -31.47 17.49 57.65
CA VAL A 82 -32.50 17.00 58.58
C VAL A 82 -32.19 17.42 60.02
N ASN A 83 -30.92 17.31 60.44
CA ASN A 83 -30.50 17.64 61.80
C ASN A 83 -29.05 18.15 61.84
N ILE A 84 -28.76 19.00 62.81
CA ILE A 84 -27.40 19.47 63.15
C ILE A 84 -27.20 19.12 64.63
N SER A 85 -26.28 18.22 64.96
CA SER A 85 -25.98 17.86 66.35
C SER A 85 -24.84 18.72 66.89
N THR A 86 -25.14 19.53 67.89
CA THR A 86 -24.16 20.30 68.67
C THR A 86 -24.49 20.20 70.16
N ASP A 87 -23.56 20.60 71.02
CA ASP A 87 -23.81 20.78 72.45
C ASP A 87 -24.50 22.11 72.82
N VAL A 88 -24.87 22.92 71.82
CA VAL A 88 -25.60 24.18 72.00
C VAL A 88 -27.10 23.90 72.24
N PRO A 89 -27.69 24.37 73.35
CA PRO A 89 -29.13 24.16 73.61
C PRO A 89 -30.01 24.63 72.45
N PHE A 90 -30.86 23.72 71.96
CA PHE A 90 -31.78 23.93 70.84
C PHE A 90 -31.12 24.42 69.53
N ASN A 91 -29.80 24.29 69.37
CA ASN A 91 -29.03 24.87 68.27
C ASN A 91 -29.25 26.40 68.11
N LEU A 92 -29.55 27.12 69.21
CA LEU A 92 -29.73 28.57 69.18
C LEU A 92 -28.45 29.27 68.71
N TYR A 93 -28.57 30.24 67.81
CA TYR A 93 -27.44 30.92 67.14
C TYR A 93 -26.47 30.01 66.36
N VAL A 94 -26.82 28.73 66.14
CA VAL A 94 -26.08 27.85 65.23
C VAL A 94 -26.54 28.10 63.79
N ARG A 95 -25.58 28.46 62.93
CA ARG A 95 -25.76 28.70 61.50
C ARG A 95 -24.81 27.84 60.69
N LEU A 96 -25.27 27.42 59.52
CA LEU A 96 -24.41 26.78 58.52
C LEU A 96 -23.87 27.85 57.59
N PHE A 97 -22.60 27.70 57.21
CA PHE A 97 -21.94 28.59 56.27
C PHE A 97 -21.17 27.77 55.24
N SER A 98 -21.24 28.17 53.98
CA SER A 98 -20.37 27.65 52.92
C SER A 98 -19.93 28.79 52.00
N LYS A 99 -18.71 28.71 51.47
CA LYS A 99 -18.16 29.74 50.59
C LYS A 99 -18.66 29.49 49.16
N GLY A 100 -19.48 30.40 48.64
CA GLY A 100 -19.98 30.35 47.26
C GLY A 100 -21.13 29.37 47.01
N VAL A 101 -21.73 28.80 48.06
CA VAL A 101 -22.86 27.86 48.00
C VAL A 101 -23.89 28.28 49.05
N ASP A 102 -25.15 28.49 48.64
CA ASP A 102 -26.24 28.72 49.60
C ASP A 102 -26.66 27.41 50.26
N ILE A 103 -25.94 27.06 51.32
CA ILE A 103 -26.24 25.88 52.13
C ILE A 103 -27.51 26.05 52.99
N THR A 104 -28.02 27.29 53.15
CA THR A 104 -29.19 27.54 54.01
C THR A 104 -30.48 27.06 53.35
N ALA A 105 -30.56 27.12 52.01
CA ALA A 105 -31.65 26.56 51.23
C ALA A 105 -31.92 25.07 51.55
N LEU A 106 -30.86 24.26 51.74
CA LEU A 106 -31.00 22.83 52.05
C LEU A 106 -31.60 22.54 53.44
N ARG A 107 -31.68 23.52 54.34
CA ARG A 107 -32.28 23.34 55.68
C ARG A 107 -33.81 23.29 55.62
N TYR A 108 -34.41 23.96 54.64
CA TYR A 108 -35.86 24.12 54.53
C TYR A 108 -36.43 23.22 53.44
N GLU A 109 -35.78 23.19 52.27
CA GLU A 109 -36.23 22.49 51.08
C GLU A 109 -35.25 21.38 50.69
N GLU A 110 -35.77 20.31 50.10
CA GLU A 110 -34.94 19.31 49.44
C GLU A 110 -34.61 19.81 48.02
N LYS A 111 -33.32 19.90 47.68
CA LYS A 111 -32.86 20.40 46.37
C LYS A 111 -31.84 19.49 45.73
N ILE A 112 -31.82 19.47 44.39
CA ILE A 112 -30.76 18.82 43.62
C ILE A 112 -29.43 19.52 43.96
N ILE A 113 -28.42 18.78 44.41
CA ILE A 113 -27.17 19.35 44.95
C ILE A 113 -26.44 20.23 43.91
N LEU A 114 -26.50 19.86 42.62
CA LEU A 114 -25.93 20.65 41.52
C LEU A 114 -26.58 22.03 41.34
N SER A 115 -27.85 22.22 41.76
CA SER A 115 -28.55 23.50 41.62
C SER A 115 -27.96 24.63 42.45
N LEU A 116 -27.15 24.29 43.45
CA LEU A 116 -26.45 25.21 44.35
C LEU A 116 -25.25 25.91 43.71
N PHE A 117 -24.74 25.39 42.59
CA PHE A 117 -23.62 25.97 41.86
C PHE A 117 -24.11 26.82 40.69
N SER A 118 -23.31 27.81 40.29
CA SER A 118 -23.62 28.72 39.18
C SER A 118 -23.50 28.03 37.81
N GLU A 119 -22.46 27.23 37.61
CA GLU A 119 -22.14 26.58 36.32
C GLU A 119 -23.06 25.39 35.99
N ARG A 120 -23.51 24.65 37.02
CA ARG A 120 -24.41 23.48 36.91
C ARG A 120 -23.95 22.40 35.91
N ASP A 121 -22.65 22.17 35.80
CA ASP A 121 -22.09 21.12 34.94
C ASP A 121 -22.11 19.75 35.65
N THR A 122 -22.92 18.82 35.16
CA THR A 122 -23.01 17.44 35.68
C THR A 122 -21.71 16.66 35.59
N TYR A 123 -20.77 17.08 34.73
CA TYR A 123 -19.51 16.38 34.46
C TYR A 123 -18.29 17.04 35.11
N LYS A 124 -18.52 18.00 36.03
CA LYS A 124 -17.48 18.65 36.81
C LYS A 124 -17.43 18.16 38.26
N ARG A 125 -16.22 18.10 38.83
CA ARG A 125 -16.02 17.88 40.27
C ARG A 125 -16.15 19.21 41.03
N TYR A 126 -17.14 19.30 41.89
CA TYR A 126 -17.27 20.41 42.85
C TYR A 126 -16.78 19.97 44.23
N ARG A 127 -16.13 20.89 44.95
CA ARG A 127 -15.80 20.74 46.37
C ARG A 127 -16.24 21.99 47.11
N PHE A 128 -16.99 21.81 48.19
CA PHE A 128 -17.36 22.87 49.12
C PHE A 128 -17.31 22.34 50.55
N ARG A 129 -17.19 23.25 51.52
CA ARG A 129 -17.15 22.93 52.94
C ARG A 129 -18.38 23.50 53.62
N ILE A 130 -19.11 22.67 54.37
CA ILE A 130 -20.18 23.11 55.26
C ILE A 130 -19.54 23.35 56.63
N THR A 131 -19.35 24.62 57.00
CA THR A 131 -18.88 25.00 58.33
C THR A 131 -20.08 25.21 59.25
N VAL A 132 -20.06 24.56 60.42
CA VAL A 132 -21.04 24.79 61.48
C VAL A 132 -20.51 25.89 62.38
N ARG A 133 -21.25 26.99 62.51
CA ARG A 133 -20.84 28.18 63.27
C ARG A 133 -21.81 28.47 64.39
N PHE A 134 -21.29 28.80 65.57
CA PHE A 134 -22.06 29.40 66.65
C PHE A 134 -21.60 30.85 66.83
N LYS A 135 -22.52 31.81 66.71
CA LYS A 135 -22.20 33.24 66.66
C LYS A 135 -21.12 33.51 65.58
N ASN A 136 -19.89 33.83 65.98
CA ASN A 136 -18.74 34.12 65.11
C ASN A 136 -17.60 33.07 65.22
N GLN A 137 -17.84 31.93 65.85
CA GLN A 137 -16.84 30.87 66.03
C GLN A 137 -17.22 29.60 65.25
N ASP A 138 -16.22 28.99 64.61
CA ASP A 138 -16.37 27.74 63.85
C ASP A 138 -16.30 26.56 64.82
N LEU A 139 -17.34 25.72 64.86
CA LEU A 139 -17.44 24.55 65.74
C LEU A 139 -16.87 23.27 65.10
N GLY A 140 -16.74 23.28 63.78
CA GLY A 140 -16.41 22.12 62.98
C GLY A 140 -16.93 22.24 61.57
N TYR A 141 -16.71 21.20 60.77
CA TYR A 141 -17.07 21.21 59.36
C TYR A 141 -17.39 19.82 58.82
N VAL A 142 -18.05 19.78 57.66
CA VAL A 142 -18.18 18.62 56.79
C VAL A 142 -17.69 19.03 55.41
N ASP A 143 -16.77 18.27 54.83
CA ASP A 143 -16.36 18.46 53.44
C ASP A 143 -17.31 17.73 52.49
N CYS A 144 -17.68 18.38 51.40
CA CYS A 144 -18.64 17.87 50.43
C CYS A 144 -17.98 17.83 49.05
N VAL A 145 -18.00 16.67 48.40
CA VAL A 145 -17.50 16.47 47.04
C VAL A 145 -18.64 15.99 46.17
N VAL A 146 -18.97 16.77 45.15
CA VAL A 146 -19.96 16.40 44.13
C VAL A 146 -19.19 15.95 42.89
N LYS A 147 -19.40 14.72 42.42
CA LYS A 147 -18.83 14.21 41.16
C LYS A 147 -19.78 13.19 40.51
N PRO A 148 -19.85 13.11 39.16
CA PRO A 148 -20.61 12.06 38.49
C PRO A 148 -20.12 10.65 38.88
N LEU A 149 -20.98 9.65 38.69
CA LEU A 149 -20.59 8.24 38.71
C LEU A 149 -19.85 7.88 37.42
N PHE A 150 -19.10 6.78 37.43
CA PHE A 150 -18.34 6.37 36.23
C PHE A 150 -19.27 5.82 35.14
N GLU A 151 -20.39 5.20 35.53
CA GLU A 151 -21.43 4.68 34.64
C GLU A 151 -22.13 5.83 33.87
N ASP A 152 -22.32 6.99 34.50
CA ASP A 152 -22.88 8.16 33.83
C ASP A 152 -21.85 8.90 32.97
N TRP A 153 -20.56 8.71 33.27
CA TRP A 153 -19.44 9.13 32.43
C TRP A 153 -19.36 8.31 31.14
N LEU A 154 -19.42 6.97 31.26
CA LEU A 154 -19.45 6.03 30.13
C LEU A 154 -20.61 6.34 29.17
N LYS A 155 -21.85 6.35 29.68
CA LYS A 155 -23.03 6.71 28.87
C LYS A 155 -22.87 8.06 28.16
N LYS A 156 -22.23 9.05 28.83
CA LYS A 156 -22.01 10.35 28.22
C LYS A 156 -20.98 10.29 27.10
N PHE A 157 -19.87 9.60 27.30
CA PHE A 157 -18.85 9.39 26.28
C PHE A 157 -19.42 8.67 25.05
N ASP A 158 -20.24 7.64 25.25
CA ASP A 158 -20.89 6.91 24.16
C ASP A 158 -21.83 7.80 23.35
N SER A 159 -22.56 8.71 24.02
CA SER A 159 -23.49 9.66 23.38
C SER A 159 -22.85 10.78 22.55
N ILE A 160 -21.52 10.94 22.58
CA ILE A 160 -20.84 12.02 21.85
C ILE A 160 -20.46 11.50 20.46
N GLU A 161 -21.09 12.00 19.39
CA GLU A 161 -20.79 11.58 18.01
C GLU A 161 -19.43 12.14 17.50
N ASP A 162 -19.03 13.31 18.00
CA ASP A 162 -17.83 14.04 17.59
C ASP A 162 -16.58 13.48 18.29
N LEU A 163 -15.67 12.88 17.53
CA LEU A 163 -14.48 12.21 18.07
C LEU A 163 -13.50 13.15 18.78
N ASP A 164 -13.42 14.43 18.38
CA ASP A 164 -12.56 15.40 19.08
C ASP A 164 -13.19 15.80 20.41
N LYS A 165 -14.52 15.97 20.45
CA LYS A 165 -15.22 16.15 21.72
C LYS A 165 -15.17 14.90 22.61
N LYS A 166 -15.13 13.68 22.05
CA LYS A 166 -14.86 12.45 22.82
C LYS A 166 -13.47 12.47 23.45
N MET A 167 -12.45 12.92 22.72
CA MET A 167 -11.08 13.04 23.22
C MET A 167 -10.97 14.06 24.37
N ASP A 168 -11.47 15.28 24.16
CA ASP A 168 -11.51 16.34 25.19
C ASP A 168 -12.34 15.94 26.43
N PHE A 169 -13.34 15.08 26.25
CA PHE A 169 -14.11 14.50 27.36
C PHE A 169 -13.29 13.43 28.08
N LEU A 170 -12.71 12.47 27.36
CA LEU A 170 -11.91 11.39 27.93
C LEU A 170 -10.72 11.89 28.77
N ASP A 171 -10.01 12.93 28.32
CA ASP A 171 -8.89 13.53 29.06
C ASP A 171 -9.31 14.07 30.44
N LYS A 172 -10.52 14.62 30.56
CA LYS A 172 -11.11 15.02 31.86
C LYS A 172 -11.39 13.80 32.74
N GLY A 173 -11.74 12.67 32.14
CA GLY A 173 -12.04 11.40 32.82
C GLY A 173 -10.86 10.92 33.67
N PHE A 174 -9.64 10.94 33.12
CA PHE A 174 -8.41 10.59 33.84
C PHE A 174 -8.15 11.45 35.10
N SER A 175 -8.61 12.70 35.12
CA SER A 175 -8.52 13.58 36.30
C SER A 175 -9.64 13.36 37.33
N LEU A 176 -10.80 12.85 36.89
CA LEU A 176 -12.00 12.69 37.72
C LEU A 176 -12.12 11.29 38.36
N PHE A 177 -11.61 10.27 37.66
CA PHE A 177 -11.68 8.87 38.05
C PHE A 177 -10.29 8.19 38.03
N PRO A 178 -9.32 8.67 38.85
CA PRO A 178 -7.99 8.06 38.93
C PRO A 178 -8.01 6.59 39.40
N ASP A 179 -9.12 6.16 40.02
CA ASP A 179 -9.36 4.80 40.50
C ASP A 179 -9.95 3.86 39.43
N GLN A 180 -10.38 4.39 38.27
CA GLN A 180 -11.04 3.65 37.17
C GLN A 180 -10.18 3.62 35.90
N ARG A 181 -8.86 3.51 36.06
CA ARG A 181 -7.90 3.58 34.94
C ARG A 181 -8.19 2.57 33.83
N GLU A 182 -8.50 1.32 34.19
CA GLU A 182 -8.77 0.26 33.22
C GLU A 182 -9.96 0.59 32.30
N GLY A 183 -11.07 1.09 32.88
CA GLY A 183 -12.21 1.56 32.10
C GLY A 183 -11.84 2.71 31.16
N LEU A 184 -11.07 3.69 31.64
CA LEU A 184 -10.59 4.81 30.82
C LEU A 184 -9.59 4.39 29.73
N ILE A 185 -8.79 3.35 29.97
CA ILE A 185 -7.89 2.72 28.99
C ILE A 185 -8.71 2.06 27.87
N ASN A 186 -9.77 1.31 28.22
CA ASN A 186 -10.67 0.70 27.24
C ASN A 186 -11.37 1.80 26.39
N MET A 187 -11.89 2.86 27.02
CA MET A 187 -12.46 4.01 26.30
C MET A 187 -11.43 4.70 25.38
N LYS A 188 -10.15 4.74 25.76
CA LYS A 188 -9.06 5.30 24.92
C LYS A 188 -8.78 4.41 23.71
N LEU A 189 -8.79 3.08 23.89
CA LEU A 189 -8.69 2.11 22.79
C LEU A 189 -9.84 2.27 21.81
N ASP A 190 -11.09 2.28 22.27
CA ASP A 190 -12.29 2.45 21.43
C ASP A 190 -12.23 3.74 20.60
N LEU A 191 -11.75 4.83 21.21
CA LEU A 191 -11.56 6.11 20.52
C LEU A 191 -10.42 6.06 19.49
N ALA A 192 -9.32 5.36 19.79
CA ALA A 192 -8.21 5.17 18.86
C ALA A 192 -8.65 4.37 17.62
N HIS A 193 -9.41 3.28 17.83
CA HIS A 193 -10.04 2.51 16.75
C HIS A 193 -11.03 3.38 15.93
N ALA A 194 -11.87 4.17 16.59
CA ALA A 194 -12.79 5.08 15.87
C ALA A 194 -12.06 6.12 15.01
N PHE A 195 -10.92 6.66 15.48
CA PHE A 195 -10.08 7.54 14.66
C PHE A 195 -9.39 6.80 13.50
N GLN A 196 -9.00 5.52 13.69
CA GLN A 196 -8.45 4.66 12.63
C GLN A 196 -9.50 4.39 11.54
N GLU A 197 -10.71 3.97 11.89
CA GLU A 197 -11.81 3.73 10.93
C GLU A 197 -12.19 4.96 10.11
N LYS A 198 -12.04 6.16 10.68
CA LYS A 198 -12.26 7.44 9.97
C LYS A 198 -11.05 7.90 9.14
N GLY A 199 -9.96 7.15 9.09
CA GLY A 199 -8.73 7.53 8.37
C GLY A 199 -7.93 8.65 9.03
N ILE A 200 -8.22 9.01 10.28
CA ILE A 200 -7.60 10.13 11.00
C ILE A 200 -6.35 9.62 11.75
N PHE A 201 -5.45 8.97 11.00
CA PHE A 201 -4.38 8.13 11.53
C PHE A 201 -3.46 8.86 12.54
N LYS A 202 -3.19 10.15 12.35
CA LYS A 202 -2.35 10.93 13.30
C LYS A 202 -2.94 11.02 14.72
N LYS A 203 -4.27 11.03 14.86
CA LYS A 203 -4.95 11.06 16.17
C LYS A 203 -5.04 9.65 16.77
N ALA A 204 -5.34 8.64 15.94
CA ALA A 204 -5.27 7.23 16.35
C ALA A 204 -3.87 6.88 16.91
N ILE A 205 -2.80 7.20 16.17
CA ILE A 205 -1.40 7.02 16.61
C ILE A 205 -1.15 7.70 17.96
N LYS A 206 -1.56 8.96 18.15
CA LYS A 206 -1.40 9.67 19.43
C LYS A 206 -2.01 8.88 20.59
N LEU A 207 -3.24 8.40 20.45
CA LEU A 207 -3.92 7.66 21.51
C LEU A 207 -3.28 6.28 21.77
N TYR A 208 -2.85 5.57 20.73
CA TYR A 208 -2.11 4.31 20.89
C TYR A 208 -0.73 4.51 21.56
N LEU A 209 -0.03 5.62 21.30
CA LEU A 209 1.21 5.94 22.01
C LEU A 209 0.96 6.26 23.48
N GLU A 210 -0.10 7.02 23.80
CA GLU A 210 -0.48 7.32 25.19
C GLU A 210 -0.93 6.08 25.97
N LEU A 211 -1.46 5.07 25.29
CA LEU A 211 -1.75 3.76 25.90
C LEU A 211 -0.46 3.03 26.29
N LEU A 212 0.57 3.09 25.44
CA LEU A 212 1.89 2.50 25.69
C LEU A 212 2.71 3.21 26.79
N GLU A 213 2.24 4.32 27.37
CA GLU A 213 2.85 4.92 28.56
C GLU A 213 2.61 4.10 29.84
N TYR A 214 1.67 3.14 29.83
CA TYR A 214 1.31 2.31 30.99
C TYR A 214 1.24 0.81 30.63
N PRO A 215 2.30 0.20 30.08
CA PRO A 215 2.22 -1.13 29.47
C PRO A 215 1.91 -2.23 30.49
N GLU A 216 2.40 -2.13 31.73
CA GLU A 216 2.04 -3.01 32.86
C GLU A 216 0.54 -3.00 33.26
N GLN A 217 -0.29 -2.12 32.68
CA GLN A 217 -1.76 -2.12 32.86
C GLN A 217 -2.51 -2.87 31.76
N MET A 218 -1.78 -3.52 30.83
CA MET A 218 -2.36 -4.24 29.70
C MET A 218 -1.84 -5.67 29.59
N GLU A 219 -2.70 -6.56 29.11
CA GLU A 219 -2.31 -7.93 28.75
C GLU A 219 -1.31 -7.92 27.60
N LYS A 220 -0.43 -8.93 27.58
CA LYS A 220 0.64 -9.05 26.58
C LYS A 220 0.12 -9.04 25.14
N ASP A 221 -0.96 -9.77 24.89
CA ASP A 221 -1.54 -9.91 23.55
C ASP A 221 -2.18 -8.59 23.07
N ARG A 222 -2.67 -7.78 24.02
CA ARG A 222 -3.16 -6.41 23.74
C ARG A 222 -2.02 -5.48 23.36
N LEU A 223 -0.86 -5.57 24.03
CA LEU A 223 0.33 -4.80 23.67
C LEU A 223 0.82 -5.15 22.25
N VAL A 224 0.83 -6.45 21.91
CA VAL A 224 1.17 -6.94 20.56
C VAL A 224 0.24 -6.32 19.51
N SER A 225 -1.08 -6.40 19.70
CA SER A 225 -2.05 -5.82 18.76
C SER A 225 -1.95 -4.29 18.63
N ILE A 226 -1.60 -3.57 19.70
CA ILE A 226 -1.31 -2.12 19.63
C ILE A 226 -0.03 -1.86 18.79
N TYR A 227 1.01 -2.68 18.93
CA TYR A 227 2.23 -2.54 18.14
C TYR A 227 1.99 -2.84 16.64
N GLU A 228 1.23 -3.88 16.31
CA GLU A 228 0.78 -4.16 14.93
C GLU A 228 -0.01 -2.99 14.35
N THR A 229 -0.99 -2.49 15.11
CA THR A 229 -1.86 -1.37 14.70
C THR A 229 -1.04 -0.10 14.50
N LEU A 230 -0.06 0.20 15.36
CA LEU A 230 0.88 1.30 15.16
C LEU A 230 1.75 1.07 13.92
N GLY A 231 2.24 -0.15 13.69
CA GLY A 231 2.93 -0.54 12.46
C GLY A 231 2.14 -0.15 11.22
N TYR A 232 0.89 -0.60 11.14
CA TYR A 232 -0.05 -0.28 10.07
C TYR A 232 -0.28 1.24 9.93
N LEU A 233 -0.67 1.92 11.01
CA LEU A 233 -0.96 3.36 10.98
C LEU A 233 0.25 4.22 10.56
N TYR A 234 1.47 3.82 10.93
CA TYR A 234 2.69 4.48 10.50
C TYR A 234 3.02 4.22 9.02
N SER A 235 2.65 3.07 8.46
CA SER A 235 2.79 2.82 7.00
C SER A 235 1.83 3.70 6.18
N GLU A 236 0.58 3.85 6.61
CA GLU A 236 -0.42 4.73 5.98
C GLU A 236 0.04 6.19 5.90
N ILE A 237 0.64 6.72 6.98
CA ILE A 237 1.22 8.08 6.99
C ILE A 237 2.65 8.15 6.40
N LYS A 238 3.09 7.10 5.70
CA LYS A 238 4.38 6.97 4.98
C LYS A 238 5.63 7.16 5.85
N ARG A 239 5.50 6.88 7.15
CA ARG A 239 6.60 6.86 8.12
C ARG A 239 7.16 5.45 8.26
N TYR A 240 7.67 4.91 7.15
CA TYR A 240 8.05 3.51 7.01
C TYR A 240 9.05 3.01 8.07
N LYS A 241 9.98 3.86 8.52
CA LYS A 241 10.94 3.50 9.59
C LYS A 241 10.28 3.30 10.95
N ASP A 242 9.29 4.12 11.29
CA ASP A 242 8.52 3.97 12.54
C ASP A 242 7.60 2.75 12.45
N SER A 243 6.98 2.54 11.28
CA SER A 243 6.14 1.38 10.98
C SER A 243 6.91 0.06 11.18
N ILE A 244 8.07 -0.08 10.55
CA ILE A 244 8.96 -1.24 10.73
C ILE A 244 9.31 -1.44 12.21
N ARG A 245 9.69 -0.37 12.93
CA ARG A 245 10.03 -0.47 14.36
C ARG A 245 8.88 -1.03 15.21
N TYR A 246 7.64 -0.63 14.95
CA TYR A 246 6.51 -1.13 15.71
C TYR A 246 6.14 -2.57 15.36
N TYR A 247 6.24 -2.96 14.09
CA TYR A 247 6.11 -4.38 13.72
C TYR A 247 7.26 -5.24 14.28
N GLU A 248 8.51 -4.75 14.32
CA GLU A 248 9.63 -5.43 14.99
C GLU A 248 9.36 -5.60 16.49
N LEU A 249 8.76 -4.62 17.17
CA LEU A 249 8.36 -4.74 18.58
C LEU A 249 7.24 -5.77 18.82
N ALA A 250 6.31 -5.94 17.87
CA ALA A 250 5.31 -7.02 17.94
C ALA A 250 5.99 -8.40 17.85
N ILE A 251 6.91 -8.58 16.88
CA ILE A 251 7.69 -9.81 16.70
C ILE A 251 8.57 -10.11 17.92
N ASP A 252 9.25 -9.11 18.51
CA ASP A 252 10.07 -9.28 19.72
C ASP A 252 9.22 -9.68 20.94
N MET A 253 7.96 -9.25 20.98
CA MET A 253 6.97 -9.71 21.96
C MET A 253 6.45 -11.13 21.66
N GLY A 254 6.89 -11.76 20.58
CA GLY A 254 6.54 -13.14 20.22
C GLY A 254 5.30 -13.26 19.34
N ASP A 255 4.92 -12.19 18.64
CA ASP A 255 3.99 -12.29 17.51
C ASP A 255 4.51 -13.30 16.46
N LYS A 256 3.55 -13.94 15.80
CA LYS A 256 3.75 -14.91 14.72
C LYS A 256 2.76 -14.69 13.57
N ASP A 257 2.06 -13.56 13.51
CA ASP A 257 1.17 -13.24 12.39
C ASP A 257 1.99 -13.16 11.10
N PRO A 258 1.77 -14.06 10.13
CA PRO A 258 2.43 -14.02 8.83
C PRO A 258 2.28 -12.67 8.11
N GLU A 259 1.18 -11.95 8.34
CA GLU A 259 0.89 -10.65 7.73
C GLU A 259 1.89 -9.57 8.19
N VAL A 260 2.36 -9.61 9.44
CA VAL A 260 3.34 -8.67 9.99
C VAL A 260 4.71 -8.82 9.28
N TYR A 261 5.14 -10.06 9.04
CA TYR A 261 6.37 -10.33 8.28
C TYR A 261 6.27 -9.90 6.80
N TYR A 262 5.10 -10.07 6.19
CA TYR A 262 4.84 -9.61 4.82
C TYR A 262 4.83 -8.07 4.73
N ASN A 263 4.17 -7.38 5.67
CA ASN A 263 4.16 -5.92 5.73
C ASN A 263 5.57 -5.33 5.94
N ILE A 264 6.40 -5.92 6.83
CA ILE A 264 7.79 -5.50 6.96
C ILE A 264 8.58 -5.72 5.65
N HIS A 265 8.36 -6.83 4.94
CA HIS A 265 8.98 -7.07 3.63
C HIS A 265 8.66 -5.95 2.63
N GLU A 266 7.38 -5.62 2.45
CA GLU A 266 6.93 -4.55 1.55
C GLU A 266 7.52 -3.18 1.93
N LEU A 267 7.58 -2.86 3.23
CA LEU A 267 8.19 -1.62 3.71
C LEU A 267 9.69 -1.54 3.39
N TYR A 268 10.43 -2.65 3.48
CA TYR A 268 11.82 -2.69 3.06
C TYR A 268 12.01 -2.66 1.54
N ASN A 269 11.09 -3.22 0.75
CA ASN A 269 11.05 -3.03 -0.72
C ASN A 269 10.91 -1.54 -1.07
N ILE A 270 9.97 -0.83 -0.43
CA ILE A 270 9.73 0.61 -0.63
C ILE A 270 10.95 1.46 -0.24
N ILE A 271 11.66 1.08 0.83
CA ILE A 271 12.92 1.73 1.26
C ILE A 271 14.11 1.37 0.33
N GLY A 272 14.01 0.28 -0.43
CA GLY A 272 15.06 -0.25 -1.30
C GLY A 272 16.08 -1.18 -0.62
N ASP A 273 15.88 -1.54 0.66
CA ASP A 273 16.74 -2.51 1.35
C ASP A 273 16.30 -3.94 1.02
N LYS A 274 16.71 -4.40 -0.17
CA LYS A 274 16.42 -5.76 -0.65
C LYS A 274 17.03 -6.85 0.24
N ASN A 275 18.02 -6.53 1.09
CA ASN A 275 18.59 -7.49 2.02
C ASN A 275 17.61 -7.79 3.15
N ARG A 276 17.13 -6.74 3.83
CA ARG A 276 16.10 -6.86 4.85
C ARG A 276 14.79 -7.39 4.27
N ALA A 277 14.37 -6.92 3.09
CA ALA A 277 13.18 -7.45 2.42
C ALA A 277 13.26 -8.99 2.20
N SER A 278 14.39 -9.50 1.69
CA SER A 278 14.59 -10.95 1.53
C SER A 278 14.70 -11.73 2.85
N TYR A 279 15.13 -11.07 3.93
CA TYR A 279 15.21 -11.68 5.26
C TYR A 279 13.80 -11.91 5.84
N TYR A 280 12.92 -10.90 5.78
CA TYR A 280 11.55 -11.05 6.30
C TYR A 280 10.70 -12.06 5.52
N LEU A 281 10.86 -12.16 4.19
CA LEU A 281 10.27 -13.28 3.43
C LEU A 281 10.82 -14.65 3.83
N SER A 282 12.11 -14.75 4.16
CA SER A 282 12.65 -16.03 4.66
C SER A 282 12.07 -16.41 6.02
N LYS A 283 11.75 -15.43 6.88
CA LYS A 283 11.03 -15.66 8.15
C LYS A 283 9.56 -16.00 7.96
N LEU A 284 8.88 -15.35 7.01
CA LEU A 284 7.53 -15.73 6.59
C LEU A 284 7.48 -17.18 6.09
N LEU A 285 8.50 -17.62 5.33
CA LEU A 285 8.62 -18.99 4.84
C LEU A 285 8.94 -20.01 5.95
N GLU A 286 9.67 -19.61 7.01
CA GLU A 286 9.83 -20.44 8.22
C GLU A 286 8.49 -20.68 8.94
N LEU A 287 7.57 -19.70 8.93
CA LEU A 287 6.22 -19.82 9.50
C LEU A 287 5.23 -20.58 8.60
N LYS A 288 5.36 -20.45 7.27
CA LYS A 288 4.54 -21.15 6.28
C LYS A 288 5.39 -21.97 5.30
N PRO A 289 5.92 -23.15 5.68
CA PRO A 289 6.84 -23.92 4.84
C PRO A 289 6.28 -24.42 3.50
N GLU A 290 4.97 -24.40 3.28
CA GLU A 290 4.33 -24.83 2.02
C GLU A 290 3.83 -23.66 1.15
N ASP A 291 4.04 -22.41 1.60
CA ASP A 291 3.67 -21.22 0.84
C ASP A 291 4.49 -21.13 -0.46
N VAL A 292 3.78 -21.07 -1.60
CA VAL A 292 4.37 -21.04 -2.94
C VAL A 292 4.56 -19.60 -3.40
N GLU A 293 3.62 -18.75 -3.05
CA GLU A 293 3.59 -17.32 -3.33
C GLU A 293 4.77 -16.61 -2.64
N THR A 294 5.00 -16.87 -1.34
CA THR A 294 6.16 -16.38 -0.58
C THR A 294 7.50 -16.86 -1.17
N ARG A 295 7.59 -18.11 -1.65
CA ARG A 295 8.81 -18.61 -2.35
C ARG A 295 9.10 -17.85 -3.63
N ILE A 296 8.06 -17.53 -4.38
CA ILE A 296 8.17 -16.81 -5.66
C ILE A 296 8.61 -15.38 -5.42
N GLU A 297 8.06 -14.69 -4.42
CA GLU A 297 8.48 -13.33 -4.08
C GLU A 297 9.91 -13.28 -3.54
N LEU A 298 10.32 -14.30 -2.77
CA LEU A 298 11.70 -14.44 -2.30
C LEU A 298 12.65 -14.65 -3.48
N ALA A 299 12.27 -15.44 -4.47
CA ALA A 299 13.07 -15.65 -5.68
C ALA A 299 13.11 -14.44 -6.61
N LYS A 300 12.02 -13.67 -6.74
CA LYS A 300 12.02 -12.37 -7.45
C LYS A 300 13.02 -11.43 -6.78
N THR A 301 12.91 -11.26 -5.47
CA THR A 301 13.82 -10.43 -4.66
C THR A 301 15.28 -10.85 -4.81
N LEU A 302 15.57 -12.16 -4.80
CA LEU A 302 16.91 -12.70 -4.99
C LEU A 302 17.46 -12.47 -6.41
N LEU A 303 16.64 -12.61 -7.45
CA LEU A 303 17.04 -12.28 -8.83
C LEU A 303 17.40 -10.82 -9.01
N GLU A 304 16.66 -9.91 -8.38
CA GLU A 304 16.95 -8.47 -8.41
C GLU A 304 18.24 -8.11 -7.67
N LYS A 305 18.65 -8.93 -6.71
CA LYS A 305 19.96 -8.86 -6.02
C LYS A 305 21.09 -9.52 -6.83
N GLY A 306 20.79 -10.17 -7.94
CA GLY A 306 21.75 -10.96 -8.72
C GLY A 306 22.06 -12.35 -8.15
N ASP A 307 21.33 -12.80 -7.13
CA ASP A 307 21.49 -14.13 -6.53
C ASP A 307 20.65 -15.17 -7.29
N ILE A 308 21.15 -15.51 -8.48
CA ILE A 308 20.43 -16.35 -9.44
C ILE A 308 20.31 -17.79 -8.91
N ASP A 309 21.28 -18.29 -8.13
CA ASP A 309 21.28 -19.67 -7.63
C ASP A 309 20.29 -19.91 -6.50
N ARG A 310 20.16 -18.99 -5.51
CA ARG A 310 19.12 -19.15 -4.49
C ARG A 310 17.73 -18.94 -5.06
N ALA A 311 17.56 -18.03 -6.02
CA ALA A 311 16.29 -17.89 -6.74
C ALA A 311 15.92 -19.17 -7.51
N ASP A 312 16.88 -19.80 -8.19
CA ASP A 312 16.69 -21.06 -8.90
C ASP A 312 16.24 -22.18 -7.97
N LYS A 313 16.82 -22.26 -6.76
CA LYS A 313 16.39 -23.18 -5.71
C LYS A 313 14.93 -22.95 -5.32
N TYR A 314 14.57 -21.75 -4.87
CA TYR A 314 13.21 -21.47 -4.38
C TYR A 314 12.12 -21.63 -5.45
N ILE A 315 12.40 -21.29 -6.72
CA ILE A 315 11.45 -21.54 -7.81
C ILE A 315 11.35 -23.03 -8.16
N SER A 316 12.42 -23.80 -8.02
CA SER A 316 12.36 -25.26 -8.19
C SER A 316 11.52 -25.92 -7.09
N GLU A 317 11.59 -25.42 -5.86
CA GLU A 317 10.71 -25.87 -4.75
C GLU A 317 9.25 -25.44 -4.97
N ALA A 318 9.00 -24.19 -5.39
CA ALA A 318 7.67 -23.71 -5.74
C ALA A 318 7.01 -24.57 -6.83
N LEU A 319 7.76 -24.91 -7.88
CA LEU A 319 7.33 -25.80 -8.97
C LEU A 319 7.28 -27.29 -8.58
N ALA A 320 7.87 -27.70 -7.45
CA ALA A 320 7.66 -29.04 -6.91
C ALA A 320 6.29 -29.17 -6.22
N ILE A 321 5.79 -28.06 -5.63
CA ILE A 321 4.47 -28.00 -4.97
C ILE A 321 3.35 -27.71 -5.99
N LYS A 322 3.53 -26.74 -6.89
CA LYS A 322 2.58 -26.39 -7.97
C LYS A 322 3.29 -26.47 -9.34
N PRO A 323 3.37 -27.66 -9.99
CA PRO A 323 4.15 -27.89 -11.22
C PRO A 323 3.76 -27.04 -12.42
N ASP A 324 2.49 -26.66 -12.49
CA ASP A 324 1.88 -25.93 -13.61
C ASP A 324 1.60 -24.46 -13.26
N TYR A 325 2.22 -23.91 -12.21
CA TYR A 325 2.02 -22.51 -11.86
C TYR A 325 2.78 -21.59 -12.83
N LEU A 326 2.03 -20.96 -13.75
CA LEU A 326 2.55 -20.18 -14.88
C LEU A 326 3.55 -19.09 -14.47
N GLU A 327 3.28 -18.34 -13.39
CA GLU A 327 4.18 -17.29 -12.90
C GLU A 327 5.55 -17.86 -12.49
N ALA A 328 5.55 -19.00 -11.78
CA ALA A 328 6.77 -19.69 -11.38
C ALA A 328 7.52 -20.28 -12.60
N LEU A 329 6.81 -20.78 -13.61
CA LEU A 329 7.40 -21.26 -14.87
C LEU A 329 8.06 -20.10 -15.65
N VAL A 330 7.39 -18.96 -15.79
CA VAL A 330 7.95 -17.76 -16.45
C VAL A 330 9.19 -17.26 -15.70
N LEU A 331 9.16 -17.26 -14.37
CA LEU A 331 10.30 -16.85 -13.57
C LEU A 331 11.46 -17.86 -13.66
N LYS A 332 11.17 -19.17 -13.69
CA LYS A 332 12.15 -20.24 -13.96
C LYS A 332 12.79 -20.07 -15.32
N ALA A 333 12.02 -19.71 -16.36
CA ALA A 333 12.56 -19.42 -17.68
C ALA A 333 13.55 -18.23 -17.63
N ARG A 334 13.17 -17.12 -16.96
CA ARG A 334 14.06 -15.96 -16.74
C ARG A 334 15.34 -16.31 -15.98
N ILE A 335 15.27 -17.25 -15.03
CA ILE A 335 16.44 -17.76 -14.29
C ILE A 335 17.37 -18.55 -15.23
N LEU A 336 16.82 -19.51 -15.98
CA LEU A 336 17.60 -20.39 -16.86
C LEU A 336 18.23 -19.64 -18.04
N ASP A 337 17.52 -18.66 -18.60
CA ASP A 337 18.04 -17.72 -19.61
C ASP A 337 19.27 -16.95 -19.08
N LYS A 338 19.16 -16.36 -17.88
CA LYS A 338 20.29 -15.69 -17.21
C LYS A 338 21.47 -16.62 -16.88
N LYS A 339 21.21 -17.92 -16.66
CA LYS A 339 22.25 -18.95 -16.48
C LYS A 339 22.84 -19.45 -17.79
N GLY A 340 22.22 -19.15 -18.94
CA GLY A 340 22.57 -19.72 -20.24
C GLY A 340 22.23 -21.21 -20.41
N ASP A 341 21.39 -21.79 -19.53
CA ASP A 341 20.99 -23.20 -19.58
C ASP A 341 19.85 -23.42 -20.58
N LYS A 342 20.21 -23.31 -21.87
CA LYS A 342 19.27 -23.42 -23.01
C LYS A 342 18.52 -24.76 -23.03
N ASN A 343 19.16 -25.85 -22.60
CA ASN A 343 18.56 -27.19 -22.58
C ASN A 343 17.39 -27.27 -21.59
N ARG A 344 17.59 -26.79 -20.35
CA ARG A 344 16.49 -26.74 -19.37
C ARG A 344 15.46 -25.68 -19.72
N LEU A 345 15.87 -24.56 -20.31
CA LEU A 345 14.98 -23.48 -20.73
C LEU A 345 13.93 -23.96 -21.74
N ILE A 346 14.34 -24.75 -22.74
CA ILE A 346 13.40 -25.37 -23.71
C ILE A 346 12.32 -26.18 -22.98
N GLY A 347 12.69 -27.04 -22.03
CA GLY A 347 11.71 -27.85 -21.29
C GLY A 347 10.73 -27.02 -20.45
N ILE A 348 11.12 -25.84 -19.96
CA ILE A 348 10.22 -24.90 -19.27
C ILE A 348 9.31 -24.16 -20.27
N TYR A 349 9.85 -23.76 -21.42
CA TYR A 349 9.04 -23.16 -22.50
C TYR A 349 8.04 -24.16 -23.11
N GLU A 350 8.40 -25.43 -23.27
CA GLU A 350 7.49 -26.50 -23.70
C GLU A 350 6.36 -26.71 -22.67
N LYS A 351 6.63 -26.60 -21.35
CA LYS A 351 5.59 -26.59 -20.31
C LYS A 351 4.67 -25.36 -20.39
N ILE A 352 5.24 -24.16 -20.54
CA ILE A 352 4.44 -22.92 -20.70
C ILE A 352 3.55 -23.02 -21.93
N LEU A 353 4.06 -23.53 -23.05
CA LEU A 353 3.29 -23.74 -24.28
C LEU A 353 2.19 -24.81 -24.10
N GLY A 354 2.36 -25.78 -23.20
CA GLY A 354 1.30 -26.72 -22.81
C GLY A 354 0.12 -26.04 -22.09
N LEU A 355 0.37 -24.96 -21.34
CA LEU A 355 -0.66 -24.16 -20.66
C LEU A 355 -1.22 -23.05 -21.55
N GLU A 356 -0.38 -22.45 -22.40
CA GLU A 356 -0.72 -21.38 -23.32
C GLU A 356 -0.36 -21.71 -24.78
N PRO A 357 -1.10 -22.61 -25.47
CA PRO A 357 -0.71 -23.14 -26.79
C PRO A 357 -0.58 -22.13 -27.94
N LYS A 358 -0.98 -20.87 -27.71
CA LYS A 358 -0.92 -19.78 -28.70
C LYS A 358 0.05 -18.67 -28.30
N ASN A 359 0.91 -18.87 -27.30
CA ASN A 359 1.88 -17.88 -26.87
C ASN A 359 2.99 -17.71 -27.92
N SER A 360 2.75 -16.83 -28.90
CA SER A 360 3.63 -16.57 -30.05
C SER A 360 5.06 -16.20 -29.65
N THR A 361 5.25 -15.50 -28.52
CA THR A 361 6.56 -15.14 -27.98
C THR A 361 7.35 -16.39 -27.59
N ILE A 362 6.71 -17.34 -26.90
CA ILE A 362 7.34 -18.60 -26.48
C ILE A 362 7.63 -19.49 -27.69
N ILE A 363 6.71 -19.58 -28.67
CA ILE A 363 6.91 -20.33 -29.92
C ILE A 363 8.14 -19.80 -30.67
N TYR A 364 8.27 -18.47 -30.82
CA TYR A 364 9.42 -17.85 -31.49
C TYR A 364 10.73 -18.10 -30.74
N ASN A 365 10.74 -17.91 -29.41
CA ASN A 365 11.92 -18.13 -28.58
C ASN A 365 12.37 -19.60 -28.59
N LEU A 366 11.43 -20.56 -28.54
CA LEU A 366 11.72 -21.98 -28.74
C LEU A 366 12.37 -22.24 -30.12
N ALA A 367 11.87 -21.59 -31.16
CA ALA A 367 12.42 -21.76 -32.50
C ALA A 367 13.86 -21.23 -32.64
N ILE A 368 14.19 -20.13 -31.95
CA ILE A 368 15.56 -19.61 -31.84
C ILE A 368 16.44 -20.59 -31.05
N LEU A 369 16.03 -21.00 -29.85
CA LEU A 369 16.84 -21.87 -28.98
C LEU A 369 17.14 -23.21 -29.66
N GLU A 370 16.15 -23.82 -30.33
CA GLU A 370 16.34 -25.06 -31.09
C GLU A 370 17.22 -24.84 -32.34
N TYR A 371 17.27 -23.63 -32.92
CA TYR A 371 18.23 -23.31 -33.98
C TYR A 371 19.66 -23.20 -33.44
N GLU A 372 19.85 -22.49 -32.33
CA GLU A 372 21.16 -22.31 -31.69
C GLU A 372 21.76 -23.62 -31.17
N LEU A 373 20.91 -24.57 -30.75
CA LEU A 373 21.29 -25.94 -30.40
C LEU A 373 21.41 -26.88 -31.63
N ASN A 374 21.33 -26.34 -32.85
CA ASN A 374 21.45 -27.06 -34.11
C ASN A 374 20.32 -28.09 -34.39
N ASN A 375 19.25 -28.07 -33.62
CA ASN A 375 18.04 -28.89 -33.76
C ASN A 375 17.09 -28.34 -34.85
N MET A 376 17.64 -28.13 -36.04
CA MET A 376 16.97 -27.45 -37.17
C MET A 376 15.55 -27.96 -37.48
N ASN A 377 15.27 -29.25 -37.29
CA ASN A 377 13.94 -29.83 -37.56
C ASN A 377 12.86 -29.31 -36.59
N LYS A 378 13.19 -29.17 -35.29
CA LYS A 378 12.28 -28.59 -34.29
C LYS A 378 12.11 -27.09 -34.52
N SER A 379 13.20 -26.37 -34.76
CA SER A 379 13.18 -24.94 -35.10
C SER A 379 12.26 -24.65 -36.30
N LEU A 380 12.36 -25.44 -37.39
CA LEU A 380 11.44 -25.35 -38.53
C LEU A 380 9.97 -25.57 -38.15
N ALA A 381 9.67 -26.46 -37.21
CA ALA A 381 8.30 -26.72 -36.77
C ALA A 381 7.72 -25.51 -36.02
N TYR A 382 8.46 -24.98 -35.04
CA TYR A 382 8.06 -23.79 -34.28
C TYR A 382 7.96 -22.54 -35.16
N LEU A 383 8.93 -22.28 -36.07
CA LEU A 383 8.85 -21.16 -37.01
C LEU A 383 7.63 -21.25 -37.93
N LYS A 384 7.33 -22.44 -38.47
CA LYS A 384 6.14 -22.66 -39.32
C LYS A 384 4.82 -22.43 -38.60
N ASP A 385 4.78 -22.62 -37.29
CA ASP A 385 3.61 -22.31 -36.48
C ASP A 385 3.51 -20.81 -36.21
N TYR A 386 4.62 -20.20 -35.79
CA TYR A 386 4.74 -18.76 -35.52
C TYR A 386 4.32 -17.87 -36.71
N ILE A 387 4.76 -18.20 -37.94
CA ILE A 387 4.43 -17.39 -39.13
C ILE A 387 2.98 -17.48 -39.58
N LYS A 388 2.15 -18.39 -39.03
CA LYS A 388 0.70 -18.44 -39.34
C LYS A 388 0.02 -17.17 -38.84
N GLU A 389 0.36 -16.76 -37.61
CA GLU A 389 -0.13 -15.54 -36.97
C GLU A 389 0.74 -14.33 -37.35
N ASN A 390 2.02 -14.54 -37.67
CA ASN A 390 3.00 -13.48 -37.97
C ASN A 390 3.57 -13.53 -39.41
N PRO A 391 2.74 -13.54 -40.48
CA PRO A 391 3.14 -13.83 -41.87
C PRO A 391 3.95 -12.71 -42.57
N LYS A 392 4.40 -11.70 -41.82
CA LYS A 392 5.23 -10.58 -42.30
C LYS A 392 6.46 -10.35 -41.43
N ASP A 393 6.73 -11.23 -40.47
CA ASP A 393 7.92 -11.15 -39.64
C ASP A 393 9.17 -11.46 -40.48
N LYS A 394 9.95 -10.41 -40.76
CA LYS A 394 11.17 -10.49 -41.57
C LYS A 394 12.22 -11.41 -40.93
N ASP A 395 12.35 -11.42 -39.62
CA ASP A 395 13.39 -12.16 -38.89
C ASP A 395 13.05 -13.66 -38.83
N ALA A 396 11.77 -14.01 -38.63
CA ALA A 396 11.31 -15.39 -38.74
C ALA A 396 11.49 -15.97 -40.16
N HIS A 397 11.14 -15.21 -41.20
CA HIS A 397 11.38 -15.63 -42.59
C HIS A 397 12.87 -15.70 -42.94
N GLU A 398 13.71 -14.83 -42.38
CA GLU A 398 15.16 -14.88 -42.55
C GLU A 398 15.76 -16.13 -41.89
N LEU A 399 15.27 -16.52 -40.71
CA LEU A 399 15.69 -17.74 -40.03
C LEU A 399 15.23 -19.01 -40.79
N LEU A 400 13.99 -19.05 -41.27
CA LEU A 400 13.50 -20.12 -42.16
C LEU A 400 14.38 -20.26 -43.41
N PHE A 401 14.69 -19.15 -44.07
CA PHE A 401 15.58 -19.11 -45.24
C PHE A 401 16.97 -19.67 -44.92
N GLN A 402 17.59 -19.25 -43.80
CA GLN A 402 18.88 -19.75 -43.36
C GLN A 402 18.86 -21.27 -43.13
N ILE A 403 17.85 -21.79 -42.43
CA ILE A 403 17.72 -23.22 -42.14
C ILE A 403 17.50 -24.02 -43.44
N TYR A 404 16.61 -23.58 -44.34
CA TYR A 404 16.39 -24.29 -45.60
C TYR A 404 17.66 -24.35 -46.45
N ARG A 405 18.46 -23.27 -46.52
CA ARG A 405 19.76 -23.32 -47.20
C ARG A 405 20.74 -24.27 -46.51
N ALA A 406 20.85 -24.24 -45.18
CA ALA A 406 21.72 -25.15 -44.44
C ALA A 406 21.37 -26.62 -44.68
N LYS A 407 20.07 -26.93 -44.80
CA LYS A 407 19.54 -28.25 -45.14
C LYS A 407 19.52 -28.57 -46.65
N LYS A 408 20.02 -27.68 -47.52
CA LYS A 408 19.98 -27.80 -49.00
C LYS A 408 18.58 -28.00 -49.58
N MET A 409 17.57 -27.44 -48.91
CA MET A 409 16.17 -27.44 -49.34
C MET A 409 15.90 -26.22 -50.24
N ASP A 410 16.61 -26.17 -51.37
CA ASP A 410 16.73 -24.95 -52.19
C ASP A 410 15.39 -24.42 -52.72
N ASP A 411 14.44 -25.30 -53.04
CA ASP A 411 13.08 -24.92 -53.47
C ASP A 411 12.29 -24.21 -52.36
N MET A 412 12.52 -24.57 -51.09
CA MET A 412 11.90 -23.91 -49.94
C MET A 412 12.64 -22.61 -49.60
N ALA A 413 13.98 -22.62 -49.64
CA ALA A 413 14.79 -21.41 -49.50
C ALA A 413 14.46 -20.37 -50.60
N TYR A 414 14.13 -20.80 -51.81
CA TYR A 414 13.69 -19.92 -52.89
C TYR A 414 12.37 -19.22 -52.55
N LYS A 415 11.37 -19.96 -52.05
CA LYS A 415 10.09 -19.39 -51.60
C LYS A 415 10.28 -18.38 -50.47
N GLU A 416 11.10 -18.69 -49.47
CA GLU A 416 11.40 -17.73 -48.40
C GLU A 416 12.16 -16.50 -48.93
N ALA A 417 13.05 -16.66 -49.91
CA ALA A 417 13.71 -15.52 -50.55
C ALA A 417 12.72 -14.62 -51.31
N GLU A 418 11.71 -15.18 -51.98
CA GLU A 418 10.60 -14.42 -52.57
C GLU A 418 9.77 -13.70 -51.51
N THR A 419 9.45 -14.36 -50.40
CA THR A 419 8.76 -13.76 -49.25
C THR A 419 9.56 -12.60 -48.65
N LEU A 420 10.87 -12.77 -48.46
CA LEU A 420 11.77 -11.73 -47.93
C LEU A 420 11.82 -10.47 -48.81
N ILE A 421 11.87 -10.60 -50.15
CA ILE A 421 11.78 -9.44 -51.06
C ILE A 421 10.35 -8.90 -51.22
N SER A 422 9.34 -9.63 -50.75
CA SER A 422 7.97 -9.14 -50.62
C SER A 422 7.83 -8.23 -49.39
N ILE A 423 8.35 -8.67 -48.24
CA ILE A 423 8.34 -7.98 -46.94
C ILE A 423 9.28 -6.77 -46.96
N ASN A 424 10.55 -6.98 -47.30
CA ASN A 424 11.56 -5.93 -47.33
C ASN A 424 12.38 -5.96 -48.64
N PRO A 425 11.93 -5.25 -49.69
CA PRO A 425 12.64 -5.13 -50.96
C PRO A 425 14.04 -4.49 -50.89
N ARG A 426 14.48 -3.95 -49.74
CA ARG A 426 15.84 -3.41 -49.56
C ARG A 426 16.88 -4.48 -49.23
N LEU A 427 16.47 -5.68 -48.81
CA LEU A 427 17.40 -6.78 -48.57
C LEU A 427 18.02 -7.24 -49.89
N THR A 428 19.35 -7.17 -50.01
CA THR A 428 20.07 -7.51 -51.25
C THR A 428 20.40 -8.99 -51.38
N TYR A 429 20.66 -9.68 -50.25
CA TYR A 429 21.04 -11.10 -50.23
C TYR A 429 19.99 -12.07 -50.81
N PRO A 430 18.65 -11.86 -50.66
CA PRO A 430 17.68 -12.79 -51.25
C PRO A 430 17.68 -12.71 -52.79
N TYR A 431 17.90 -11.53 -53.37
CA TYR A 431 18.01 -11.36 -54.82
C TYR A 431 19.20 -12.11 -55.41
N TYR A 432 20.33 -12.17 -54.69
CA TYR A 432 21.46 -13.02 -55.08
C TYR A 432 21.07 -14.50 -55.08
N PHE A 433 20.36 -14.96 -54.04
CA PHE A 433 19.91 -16.35 -53.97
C PHE A 433 18.93 -16.70 -55.10
N ILE A 434 17.91 -15.86 -55.31
CA ILE A 434 16.93 -15.96 -56.42
C ILE A 434 17.66 -16.03 -57.78
N PHE A 435 18.65 -15.15 -58.01
CA PHE A 435 19.47 -15.21 -59.22
C PHE A 435 20.21 -16.55 -59.32
N SER A 436 20.93 -16.97 -58.28
CA SER A 436 21.72 -18.21 -58.30
C SER A 436 20.88 -19.48 -58.48
N TYR A 437 19.62 -19.47 -58.03
CA TYR A 437 18.69 -20.58 -58.14
C TYR A 437 17.97 -20.64 -59.52
N LEU A 438 17.60 -19.49 -60.09
CA LEU A 438 16.89 -19.41 -61.38
C LEU A 438 17.83 -19.37 -62.60
N TRP A 439 19.03 -18.82 -62.47
CA TRP A 439 19.97 -18.63 -63.58
C TRP A 439 20.41 -19.95 -64.24
N PRO A 440 20.83 -21.00 -63.51
CA PRO A 440 21.16 -22.30 -64.11
C PRO A 440 19.96 -22.96 -64.79
N LYS A 441 18.74 -22.61 -64.37
CA LYS A 441 17.48 -23.10 -64.93
C LYS A 441 17.03 -22.30 -66.17
N GLY A 442 17.79 -21.28 -66.60
CA GLY A 442 17.47 -20.42 -67.74
C GLY A 442 16.27 -19.47 -67.53
N ARG A 443 15.69 -19.40 -66.33
CA ARG A 443 14.42 -18.72 -65.99
C ARG A 443 14.56 -17.19 -65.88
N CYS A 444 15.21 -16.58 -66.88
CA CYS A 444 15.50 -15.15 -66.93
C CYS A 444 14.26 -14.24 -66.91
N ASP A 445 13.13 -14.71 -67.45
CA ASP A 445 11.88 -13.92 -67.48
C ASP A 445 11.24 -13.75 -66.10
N GLU A 446 11.60 -14.59 -65.12
CA GLU A 446 11.16 -14.46 -63.72
C GLU A 446 12.17 -13.66 -62.89
N ILE A 447 13.47 -13.80 -63.17
CA ILE A 447 14.52 -12.99 -62.54
C ILE A 447 14.28 -11.50 -62.82
N ILE A 448 14.06 -11.12 -64.09
CA ILE A 448 13.98 -9.71 -64.53
C ILE A 448 12.93 -8.88 -63.75
N PRO A 449 11.66 -9.29 -63.57
CA PRO A 449 10.67 -8.52 -62.82
C PRO A 449 11.02 -8.41 -61.33
N LEU A 450 11.51 -9.48 -60.69
CA LEU A 450 11.91 -9.46 -59.28
C LEU A 450 13.09 -8.49 -59.04
N ILE A 451 14.11 -8.57 -59.89
CA ILE A 451 15.28 -7.68 -59.85
C ILE A 451 14.89 -6.22 -60.19
N ASN A 452 13.97 -6.00 -61.13
CA ASN A 452 13.42 -4.67 -61.40
C ASN A 452 12.74 -4.06 -60.16
N LYS A 453 11.99 -4.85 -59.38
CA LYS A 453 11.44 -4.40 -58.08
C LYS A 453 12.58 -4.00 -57.14
N GLY A 454 13.58 -4.86 -56.95
CA GLY A 454 14.75 -4.58 -56.10
C GLY A 454 15.50 -3.31 -56.49
N ILE A 455 15.67 -3.04 -57.79
CA ILE A 455 16.33 -1.82 -58.29
C ILE A 455 15.54 -0.55 -57.96
N ARG A 456 14.20 -0.59 -57.85
CA ARG A 456 13.42 0.59 -57.43
C ARG A 456 13.72 1.00 -55.99
N TYR A 457 13.93 0.02 -55.11
CA TYR A 457 14.25 0.27 -53.69
C TYR A 457 15.74 0.43 -53.41
N ASN A 458 16.61 -0.16 -54.25
CA ASN A 458 18.07 -0.10 -54.15
C ASN A 458 18.70 0.45 -55.46
N PRO A 459 18.39 1.68 -55.90
CA PRO A 459 18.77 2.18 -57.24
C PRO A 459 20.28 2.29 -57.47
N ARG A 460 21.06 2.37 -56.39
CA ARG A 460 22.53 2.43 -56.38
C ARG A 460 23.22 1.06 -56.24
N ASP A 461 22.47 -0.04 -55.99
CA ASP A 461 23.06 -1.37 -56.00
C ASP A 461 23.36 -1.80 -57.44
N VAL A 462 24.64 -1.99 -57.70
CA VAL A 462 25.19 -2.39 -59.00
C VAL A 462 24.98 -3.88 -59.24
N SER A 463 24.90 -4.69 -58.18
CA SER A 463 24.80 -6.16 -58.23
C SER A 463 23.51 -6.59 -58.91
N LEU A 464 22.38 -6.00 -58.51
CA LEU A 464 21.07 -6.19 -59.14
C LEU A 464 21.11 -5.91 -60.65
N ARG A 465 21.77 -4.82 -61.06
CA ARG A 465 21.91 -4.48 -62.49
C ARG A 465 22.83 -5.45 -63.23
N LYS A 466 23.87 -5.98 -62.59
CA LYS A 466 24.72 -7.04 -63.17
C LYS A 466 23.90 -8.32 -63.43
N TYR A 467 23.01 -8.71 -62.53
CA TYR A 467 22.08 -9.84 -62.76
C TYR A 467 21.15 -9.59 -63.96
N MET A 468 20.61 -8.38 -64.13
CA MET A 468 19.84 -8.03 -65.34
C MET A 468 20.67 -8.07 -66.62
N VAL A 469 21.93 -7.59 -66.60
CA VAL A 469 22.83 -7.62 -67.75
C VAL A 469 23.07 -9.05 -68.20
N LEU A 470 23.35 -9.96 -67.26
CA LEU A 470 23.51 -11.39 -67.56
C LEU A 470 22.23 -11.98 -68.19
N CYS A 471 21.06 -11.71 -67.61
CA CYS A 471 19.78 -12.16 -68.17
C CYS A 471 19.49 -11.61 -69.57
N TYR A 472 19.76 -10.33 -69.82
CA TYR A 472 19.55 -9.74 -71.14
C TYR A 472 20.53 -10.27 -72.19
N LEU A 473 21.80 -10.47 -71.85
CA LEU A 473 22.80 -11.06 -72.75
C LEU A 473 22.46 -12.53 -73.08
N TYR A 474 22.05 -13.32 -72.09
CA TYR A 474 21.59 -14.70 -72.29
C TYR A 474 20.39 -14.77 -73.25
N LYS A 475 19.45 -13.83 -73.13
CA LYS A 475 18.29 -13.71 -74.05
C LYS A 475 18.58 -12.95 -75.35
N GLY A 476 19.83 -12.61 -75.67
CA GLY A 476 20.22 -11.86 -76.88
C GLY A 476 19.68 -10.42 -76.95
N LYS A 477 19.16 -9.88 -75.84
CA LYS A 477 18.57 -8.53 -75.75
C LYS A 477 19.65 -7.47 -75.51
N ASP A 478 20.67 -7.45 -76.37
CA ASP A 478 21.91 -6.67 -76.20
C ASP A 478 21.65 -5.16 -75.98
N ALA A 479 20.64 -4.58 -76.62
CA ALA A 479 20.26 -3.17 -76.43
C ALA A 479 19.77 -2.85 -75.00
N LEU A 480 19.10 -3.80 -74.33
CA LEU A 480 18.68 -3.65 -72.93
C LEU A 480 19.85 -3.90 -71.97
N ALA A 481 20.74 -4.84 -72.29
CA ALA A 481 21.99 -5.04 -71.56
C ALA A 481 22.85 -3.76 -71.56
N ILE A 482 23.09 -3.16 -72.74
CA ILE A 482 23.81 -1.89 -72.90
C ILE A 482 23.22 -0.78 -72.03
N ARG A 483 21.88 -0.65 -71.98
CA ARG A 483 21.20 0.36 -71.16
C ARG A 483 21.54 0.20 -69.66
N GLN A 484 21.56 -1.03 -69.15
CA GLN A 484 21.94 -1.30 -67.76
C GLN A 484 23.45 -1.13 -67.53
N ILE A 485 24.31 -1.59 -68.44
CA ILE A 485 25.77 -1.39 -68.39
C ILE A 485 26.12 0.10 -68.32
N ARG A 486 25.53 0.93 -69.19
CA ARG A 486 25.71 2.40 -69.14
C ARG A 486 25.24 3.00 -67.81
N TYR A 487 24.19 2.48 -67.18
CA TYR A 487 23.78 2.93 -65.84
C TYR A 487 24.78 2.52 -64.77
N ILE A 488 25.32 1.28 -64.82
CA ILE A 488 26.40 0.84 -63.92
C ILE A 488 27.59 1.80 -64.03
N LEU A 489 27.97 2.18 -65.25
CA LEU A 489 29.08 3.11 -65.52
C LEU A 489 28.79 4.57 -65.13
N LYS A 490 27.51 4.98 -65.02
CA LYS A 490 27.15 6.26 -64.38
C LYS A 490 27.45 6.25 -62.87
N LEU A 491 27.24 5.12 -62.20
CA LEU A 491 27.55 4.95 -60.77
C LEU A 491 29.03 4.66 -60.50
N ARG A 492 29.69 3.93 -61.41
CA ARG A 492 31.09 3.50 -61.30
C ARG A 492 31.85 3.83 -62.60
N PRO A 493 32.21 5.10 -62.84
CA PRO A 493 32.78 5.56 -64.12
C PRO A 493 34.19 5.04 -64.42
N LYS A 494 34.85 4.37 -63.48
CA LYS A 494 36.17 3.74 -63.64
C LYS A 494 36.13 2.20 -63.47
N ASP A 495 34.96 1.56 -63.55
CA ASP A 495 34.83 0.10 -63.52
C ASP A 495 35.33 -0.49 -64.87
N ILE A 496 36.63 -0.79 -64.94
CA ILE A 496 37.32 -1.26 -66.16
C ILE A 496 36.68 -2.52 -66.72
N ALA A 497 36.34 -3.50 -65.86
CA ALA A 497 35.69 -4.74 -66.30
C ALA A 497 34.34 -4.47 -66.98
N THR A 498 33.55 -3.52 -66.45
CA THR A 498 32.28 -3.12 -67.04
C THR A 498 32.46 -2.27 -68.32
N LEU A 499 33.52 -1.46 -68.40
CA LEU A 499 33.90 -0.75 -69.64
C LEU A 499 34.30 -1.73 -70.74
N LEU A 500 35.12 -2.74 -70.43
CA LEU A 500 35.50 -3.81 -71.38
C LEU A 500 34.28 -4.60 -71.84
N GLN A 501 33.37 -4.96 -70.93
CA GLN A 501 32.11 -5.60 -71.27
C GLN A 501 31.27 -4.75 -72.24
N LEU A 502 31.22 -3.42 -72.04
CA LEU A 502 30.54 -2.52 -72.97
C LEU A 502 31.23 -2.48 -74.34
N ALA A 503 32.56 -2.36 -74.38
CA ALA A 503 33.32 -2.26 -75.61
C ALA A 503 33.20 -3.51 -76.49
N ARG A 504 33.34 -4.71 -75.89
CA ARG A 504 33.08 -6.01 -76.57
C ARG A 504 31.68 -6.08 -77.15
N LEU A 505 30.69 -5.56 -76.43
CA LEU A 505 29.28 -5.59 -76.83
C LEU A 505 28.96 -4.57 -77.94
N MET A 506 29.68 -3.46 -78.00
CA MET A 506 29.61 -2.51 -79.12
C MET A 506 30.29 -3.08 -80.38
N GLU A 507 31.48 -3.70 -80.26
CA GLU A 507 32.10 -4.44 -81.38
C GLU A 507 31.19 -5.53 -81.93
N LYS A 508 30.58 -6.35 -81.06
CA LYS A 508 29.62 -7.41 -81.46
C LYS A 508 28.43 -6.87 -82.25
N ARG A 509 27.98 -5.65 -81.95
CA ARG A 509 26.87 -4.97 -82.64
C ARG A 509 27.28 -4.13 -83.84
N GLY A 510 28.58 -4.07 -84.17
CA GLY A 510 29.11 -3.26 -85.27
C GLY A 510 29.27 -1.76 -84.96
N ASP A 511 29.05 -1.31 -83.72
CA ASP A 511 29.32 0.08 -83.34
C ASP A 511 30.79 0.26 -82.95
N TYR A 512 31.65 0.12 -83.95
CA TYR A 512 33.10 0.29 -83.79
C TYR A 512 33.48 1.70 -83.33
N SER A 513 32.63 2.71 -83.62
CA SER A 513 32.85 4.10 -83.24
C SER A 513 32.68 4.35 -81.73
N GLU A 514 31.69 3.72 -81.08
CA GLU A 514 31.56 3.75 -79.63
C GLU A 514 32.59 2.82 -78.96
N ALA A 515 32.86 1.65 -79.55
CA ALA A 515 33.89 0.72 -79.04
C ALA A 515 35.27 1.39 -78.95
N LEU A 516 35.74 2.06 -80.02
CA LEU A 516 37.00 2.82 -80.03
C LEU A 516 37.10 3.85 -78.91
N ARG A 517 36.04 4.66 -78.71
CA ARG A 517 35.99 5.67 -77.64
C ARG A 517 36.05 5.03 -76.25
N ILE A 518 35.40 3.88 -76.05
CA ILE A 518 35.45 3.15 -74.77
C ILE A 518 36.85 2.58 -74.52
N TYR A 519 37.48 1.95 -75.51
CA TYR A 519 38.85 1.42 -75.36
C TYR A 519 39.87 2.52 -75.07
N LYS A 520 39.81 3.65 -75.80
CA LYS A 520 40.61 4.85 -75.53
C LYS A 520 40.41 5.39 -74.11
N ARG A 521 39.18 5.37 -73.60
CA ARG A 521 38.86 5.70 -72.21
C ARG A 521 39.44 4.70 -71.21
N ILE A 522 39.44 3.40 -71.50
CA ILE A 522 40.08 2.39 -70.64
C ILE A 522 41.58 2.60 -70.60
N ILE A 523 42.25 2.77 -71.75
CA ILE A 523 43.70 3.04 -71.83
C ILE A 523 44.07 4.32 -71.06
N LYS A 524 43.23 5.35 -71.07
CA LYS A 524 43.44 6.57 -70.24
C LYS A 524 43.29 6.33 -68.73
N ILE A 525 42.59 5.28 -68.30
CA ILE A 525 42.37 4.94 -66.88
C ILE A 525 43.40 3.89 -66.39
N SER A 526 43.78 2.95 -67.25
CA SER A 526 44.72 1.84 -67.03
C SER A 526 45.50 1.65 -68.34
N PRO A 527 46.63 2.36 -68.51
CA PRO A 527 47.44 2.32 -69.74
C PRO A 527 48.00 0.93 -70.04
N ASP A 528 48.15 0.12 -69.00
CA ASP A 528 48.61 -1.28 -68.97
C ASP A 528 47.54 -2.31 -69.38
N ASN A 529 46.30 -1.90 -69.66
CA ASN A 529 45.23 -2.84 -70.01
C ASN A 529 45.40 -3.39 -71.45
N GLU A 530 46.11 -4.52 -71.57
CA GLU A 530 46.39 -5.19 -72.84
C GLU A 530 45.15 -5.41 -73.72
N GLU A 531 44.03 -5.83 -73.13
CA GLU A 531 42.80 -6.09 -73.89
C GLU A 531 42.27 -4.81 -74.55
N ALA A 532 42.32 -3.67 -73.84
CA ALA A 532 41.88 -2.40 -74.39
C ALA A 532 42.85 -1.86 -75.44
N GLN A 533 44.17 -2.00 -75.25
CA GLN A 533 45.16 -1.68 -76.27
C GLN A 533 44.93 -2.49 -77.55
N ASN A 534 44.81 -3.81 -77.42
CA ASN A 534 44.59 -4.74 -78.53
C ASN A 534 43.24 -4.50 -79.23
N GLY A 535 42.18 -4.18 -78.48
CA GLY A 535 40.87 -3.78 -79.04
C GLY A 535 40.96 -2.48 -79.84
N TYR A 536 41.56 -1.44 -79.27
CA TYR A 536 41.74 -0.14 -79.93
C TYR A 536 42.58 -0.25 -81.21
N LEU A 537 43.74 -0.91 -81.13
CA LEU A 537 44.63 -1.10 -82.28
C LEU A 537 43.98 -1.93 -83.38
N ARG A 538 43.32 -3.05 -83.03
CA ARG A 538 42.59 -3.90 -83.98
C ARG A 538 41.51 -3.12 -84.76
N LEU A 539 40.77 -2.25 -84.10
CA LEU A 539 39.73 -1.45 -84.75
C LEU A 539 40.33 -0.34 -85.63
N ARG A 540 41.40 0.35 -85.17
CA ARG A 540 42.12 1.35 -85.98
C ARG A 540 42.76 0.74 -87.24
N LEU A 541 43.38 -0.44 -87.13
CA LEU A 541 43.95 -1.17 -88.28
C LEU A 541 42.90 -1.62 -89.31
N LYS A 542 41.62 -1.74 -88.91
CA LYS A 542 40.49 -2.01 -89.82
C LYS A 542 39.92 -0.74 -90.48
N GLY A 543 40.58 0.41 -90.35
CA GLY A 543 40.11 1.68 -90.89
C GLY A 543 38.89 2.26 -90.16
N MET A 544 38.60 1.80 -88.95
CA MET A 544 37.49 2.34 -88.16
C MET A 544 37.91 3.63 -87.46
N GLU A 545 37.05 4.64 -87.51
CA GLU A 545 37.30 5.96 -86.94
C GLU A 545 36.33 6.31 -85.81
N GLU A 546 36.77 7.21 -84.92
CA GLU A 546 35.92 7.82 -83.92
C GLU A 546 35.04 8.87 -84.63
N LYS A 547 33.72 8.71 -84.60
CA LYS A 547 32.83 9.80 -84.99
C LYS A 547 32.89 10.90 -83.93
N GLU A 548 33.19 12.13 -84.36
CA GLU A 548 33.05 13.29 -83.50
C GLU A 548 31.58 13.45 -83.08
N VAL A 549 31.37 13.65 -81.79
CA VAL A 549 30.05 13.97 -81.23
C VAL A 549 30.07 15.46 -80.94
N VAL A 550 29.36 16.23 -81.75
CA VAL A 550 28.96 17.59 -81.40
C VAL A 550 28.09 17.47 -80.14
N GLU A 551 28.42 18.22 -79.09
CA GLU A 551 27.85 18.07 -77.73
C GLU A 551 26.33 18.34 -77.64
#